data_AF-A0A2V5JVL8-F1
#
_entry.id   AF-A0A2V5JVL8-F1
#
_cell.length_a   1.000
_cell.length_b   1.000
_cell.length_c   1.000
_cell.angle_alpha   90.00
_cell.angle_beta   90.00
_cell.angle_gamma   90.00
#
_symmetry.space_group_name_H-M   'P 1'
#
loop_
_entity.id
_entity.type
_entity.pdbx_description
1 polymer ?
#
loop_
_entity_poly.entity_id
_entity_poly.type
_entity_poly.pdbx_seq_one_letter_code
_entity_poly.pdbx_strand_id
1 'polypeptide(L)'
;MIVIVKRWFVFALLATSIALAPTLAFAADDWQIIKVSGHDYLSVDNISKFYGLTADVVPAGEKMRLETVRSPLEFVRDSREVMINGARCWLCFPVIEHDGKFLVTRTDLAKTIEPLLRPQRVPNAGKVETVVLDPGHGGHDKGALSRYGSEKDFALDVARTLRTLLQAKGLRVIMTREGDYFVPLEVRAQIANAARNPIFVSIHFNATDRDP
;
A
#
# COMPACT_ATOMS: atom_id res chain seq x y z
N MET A 1 -17.45 9.00 80.57
CA MET A 1 -18.50 8.13 79.99
C MET A 1 -18.71 8.58 78.55
N ILE A 2 -18.63 7.63 77.61
CA ILE A 2 -18.92 7.64 76.15
C ILE A 2 -17.75 6.97 75.42
N VAL A 3 -17.98 5.71 75.08
CA VAL A 3 -17.12 4.84 74.27
C VAL A 3 -17.55 5.03 72.81
N ILE A 4 -16.60 5.25 71.90
CA ILE A 4 -16.85 5.20 70.45
C ILE A 4 -15.89 4.17 69.84
N VAL A 5 -16.46 3.01 69.53
CA VAL A 5 -15.84 1.94 68.75
C VAL A 5 -15.94 2.33 67.27
N LYS A 6 -14.82 2.32 66.53
CA LYS A 6 -14.85 2.38 65.06
C LYS A 6 -14.22 1.12 64.46
N ARG A 7 -15.07 0.44 63.68
CA ARG A 7 -14.85 -0.81 62.94
C ARG A 7 -13.74 -0.65 61.91
N TRP A 8 -12.86 -1.64 61.83
CA TRP A 8 -11.90 -1.82 60.75
C TRP A 8 -12.60 -2.57 59.61
N PHE A 9 -12.66 -1.95 58.43
CA PHE A 9 -13.04 -2.64 57.19
C PHE A 9 -11.78 -3.27 56.59
N VAL A 10 -11.74 -4.61 56.52
CA VAL A 10 -10.72 -5.34 55.77
C VAL A 10 -11.20 -5.41 54.31
N PHE A 11 -10.49 -4.73 53.40
CA PHE A 11 -10.66 -4.94 51.97
C PHE A 11 -9.96 -6.25 51.57
N ALA A 12 -10.74 -7.24 51.11
CA ALA A 12 -10.20 -8.41 50.45
C ALA A 12 -9.71 -8.02 49.06
N LEU A 13 -8.40 -8.14 48.80
CA LEU A 13 -7.81 -7.95 47.48
C LEU A 13 -8.13 -9.19 46.62
N LEU A 14 -8.98 -9.04 45.62
CA LEU A 14 -9.22 -10.08 44.62
C LEU A 14 -8.07 -10.02 43.60
N ALA A 15 -7.13 -10.95 43.66
CA ALA A 15 -6.07 -11.09 42.66
C ALA A 15 -6.65 -11.74 41.40
N THR A 16 -6.93 -10.94 40.37
CA THR A 16 -7.25 -11.43 39.02
C THR A 16 -5.97 -11.90 38.34
N SER A 17 -5.82 -13.21 38.19
CA SER A 17 -4.80 -13.83 37.35
C SER A 17 -5.09 -13.52 35.87
N ILE A 18 -4.29 -12.62 35.28
CA ILE A 18 -4.27 -12.44 33.82
C ILE A 18 -3.55 -13.66 33.24
N ALA A 19 -4.33 -14.55 32.62
CA ALA A 19 -3.76 -15.60 31.78
C ALA A 19 -3.11 -14.95 30.55
N LEU A 20 -1.78 -14.95 30.47
CA LEU A 20 -1.07 -14.65 29.23
C LEU A 20 -1.44 -15.73 28.21
N ALA A 21 -2.22 -15.35 27.20
CA ALA A 21 -2.37 -16.18 26.01
C ALA A 21 -0.98 -16.38 25.39
N PRO A 22 -0.60 -17.61 25.00
CA PRO A 22 0.69 -17.84 24.38
C PRO A 22 0.74 -17.06 23.07
N THR A 23 1.65 -16.09 22.99
CA THR A 23 2.05 -15.53 21.71
C THR A 23 2.62 -16.67 20.88
N LEU A 24 1.96 -17.02 19.78
CA LEU A 24 2.55 -17.89 18.76
C LEU A 24 3.81 -17.19 18.25
N ALA A 25 4.95 -17.55 18.81
CA ALA A 25 6.24 -17.22 18.24
C ALA A 25 6.38 -18.07 16.98
N PHE A 26 6.07 -17.48 15.82
CA PHE A 26 6.54 -18.05 14.57
C PHE A 26 8.06 -18.05 14.65
N ALA A 27 8.67 -19.23 14.69
CA ALA A 27 10.09 -19.35 14.41
C ALA A 27 10.30 -18.73 13.02
N ALA A 28 10.98 -17.60 12.97
CA ALA A 28 11.33 -16.97 11.72
C ALA A 28 12.34 -17.91 11.06
N ASP A 29 11.89 -18.69 10.08
CA ASP A 29 12.83 -19.31 9.15
C ASP A 29 13.70 -18.19 8.57
N ASP A 30 15.01 -18.38 8.59
CA ASP A 30 15.96 -17.38 8.10
C ASP A 30 15.64 -17.03 6.63
N TRP A 31 15.65 -15.73 6.33
CA TRP A 31 15.51 -15.23 4.96
C TRP A 31 16.67 -15.78 4.11
N GLN A 32 16.36 -16.66 3.15
CA GLN A 32 17.37 -17.28 2.29
C GLN A 32 17.65 -16.38 1.09
N ILE A 33 18.74 -15.61 1.18
CA ILE A 33 19.19 -14.73 0.10
C ILE A 33 19.82 -15.55 -1.02
N ILE A 34 19.30 -15.41 -2.23
CA ILE A 34 19.84 -15.97 -3.46
C ILE A 34 20.44 -14.84 -4.28
N LYS A 35 21.74 -14.93 -4.62
CA LYS A 35 22.41 -13.90 -5.43
C LYS A 35 22.35 -14.24 -6.91
N VAL A 36 21.71 -13.38 -7.71
CA VAL A 36 21.64 -13.53 -9.17
C VAL A 36 22.05 -12.21 -9.81
N SER A 37 23.04 -12.25 -10.70
CA SER A 37 23.51 -11.09 -11.47
C SER A 37 23.81 -9.83 -10.61
N GLY A 38 24.35 -10.02 -9.40
CA GLY A 38 24.70 -8.92 -8.49
C GLY A 38 23.54 -8.39 -7.63
N HIS A 39 22.33 -8.95 -7.72
CA HIS A 39 21.19 -8.58 -6.89
C HIS A 39 20.85 -9.68 -5.87
N ASP A 40 20.33 -9.24 -4.71
CA ASP A 40 19.82 -10.13 -3.67
C ASP A 40 18.35 -10.45 -3.95
N TYR A 41 18.03 -11.73 -4.07
CA TYR A 41 16.68 -12.25 -4.27
C TYR A 41 16.22 -13.11 -3.10
N LEU A 42 14.91 -13.26 -3.00
CA LEU A 42 14.22 -14.15 -2.07
C LEU A 42 13.23 -14.98 -2.87
N SER A 43 13.08 -16.26 -2.52
CA SER A 43 12.07 -17.08 -3.19
C SER A 43 10.67 -16.67 -2.76
N VAL A 44 9.74 -16.77 -3.70
CA VAL A 44 8.31 -16.57 -3.48
C VAL A 44 7.78 -17.48 -2.36
N ASP A 45 8.27 -18.72 -2.26
CA ASP A 45 7.88 -19.64 -1.19
C ASP A 45 8.33 -19.15 0.19
N ASN A 46 9.57 -18.63 0.29
CA ASN A 46 10.11 -18.10 1.54
C ASN A 46 9.34 -16.85 1.99
N ILE A 47 9.01 -15.97 1.05
CA ILE A 47 8.11 -14.83 1.25
C ILE A 47 6.76 -15.34 1.77
N SER A 48 6.11 -16.24 1.03
CA SER A 48 4.77 -16.73 1.35
C SER A 48 4.71 -17.35 2.75
N LYS A 49 5.70 -18.18 3.09
CA LYS A 49 5.82 -18.79 4.43
C LYS A 49 5.94 -17.73 5.53
N PHE A 50 6.80 -16.73 5.36
CA PHE A 50 7.00 -15.67 6.35
C PHE A 50 5.75 -14.82 6.58
N TYR A 51 5.00 -14.53 5.51
CA TYR A 51 3.75 -13.76 5.58
C TYR A 51 2.53 -14.61 5.96
N GLY A 52 2.67 -15.93 6.10
CA GLY A 52 1.57 -16.85 6.33
C GLY A 52 0.58 -16.91 5.18
N LEU A 53 1.05 -16.70 3.95
CA LEU A 53 0.26 -16.79 2.73
C LEU A 53 0.17 -18.26 2.32
N THR A 54 -1.05 -18.77 2.18
CA THR A 54 -1.28 -20.06 1.52
C THR A 54 -0.94 -19.89 0.04
N ALA A 55 0.12 -20.55 -0.41
CA ALA A 55 0.52 -20.53 -1.81
C ALA A 55 -0.26 -21.61 -2.55
N ASP A 56 -1.42 -21.27 -3.12
CA ASP A 56 -1.99 -22.07 -4.19
C ASP A 56 -1.28 -21.65 -5.48
N VAL A 57 -0.13 -22.27 -5.75
CA VAL A 57 0.54 -22.13 -7.05
C VAL A 57 -0.35 -22.80 -8.08
N VAL A 58 -1.21 -22.02 -8.73
CA VAL A 58 -1.96 -22.49 -9.89
C VAL A 58 -1.02 -22.40 -11.09
N PRO A 59 -0.62 -23.53 -11.73
CA PRO A 59 0.15 -23.47 -12.96
C PRO A 59 -0.79 -23.01 -14.08
N ALA A 60 -0.85 -21.69 -14.31
CA ALA A 60 -1.60 -21.10 -15.41
C ALA A 60 -0.62 -20.50 -16.45
N GLY A 61 0.22 -21.33 -17.05
CA GLY A 61 1.17 -20.88 -18.09
C GLY A 61 2.10 -19.75 -17.59
N GLU A 62 2.21 -18.67 -18.36
CA GLU A 62 3.05 -17.47 -18.08
C GLU A 62 2.66 -16.69 -16.79
N LYS A 63 1.51 -16.99 -16.17
CA LYS A 63 1.03 -16.29 -14.96
C LYS A 63 0.99 -17.26 -13.79
N MET A 64 1.74 -16.96 -12.74
CA MET A 64 1.68 -17.72 -11.49
C MET A 64 0.97 -16.89 -10.42
N ARG A 65 -0.32 -17.16 -10.27
CA ARG A 65 -1.13 -16.54 -9.22
C ARG A 65 -0.80 -17.20 -7.89
N LEU A 66 -0.43 -16.42 -6.87
CA LEU A 66 -0.51 -16.89 -5.49
C LEU A 66 -1.78 -16.28 -4.90
N GLU A 67 -2.82 -17.10 -4.79
CA GLU A 67 -4.03 -16.64 -4.13
C GLU A 67 -3.83 -16.70 -2.62
N THR A 68 -3.86 -15.54 -1.97
CA THR A 68 -3.83 -15.50 -0.50
C THR A 68 -5.24 -15.18 0.00
N VAL A 69 -5.67 -15.87 1.06
CA VAL A 69 -7.04 -15.84 1.60
C VAL A 69 -7.49 -14.44 2.07
N ARG A 70 -6.56 -13.49 2.30
CA ARG A 70 -6.88 -12.14 2.79
C ARG A 70 -6.38 -10.98 1.91
N SER A 71 -5.38 -11.22 1.06
CA SER A 71 -4.68 -10.17 0.30
C SER A 71 -4.04 -10.76 -0.96
N PRO A 72 -4.76 -10.88 -2.09
CA PRO A 72 -4.21 -11.55 -3.27
C PRO A 72 -2.91 -10.87 -3.72
N LEU A 73 -1.86 -11.68 -3.85
CA LEU A 73 -0.52 -11.28 -4.29
C LEU A 73 -0.19 -12.09 -5.53
N GLU A 74 -0.29 -11.49 -6.70
CA GLU A 74 -0.20 -12.22 -7.97
C GLU A 74 1.06 -11.80 -8.69
N PHE A 75 1.98 -12.74 -8.92
CA PHE A 75 3.21 -12.49 -9.65
C PHE A 75 3.07 -12.97 -11.09
N VAL A 76 3.62 -12.23 -12.03
CA VAL A 76 3.70 -12.66 -13.42
C VAL A 76 5.15 -13.06 -13.70
N ARG A 77 5.35 -14.26 -14.28
CA ARG A 77 6.68 -14.76 -14.63
C ARG A 77 7.32 -13.83 -15.66
N ASP A 78 8.62 -13.61 -15.53
CA ASP A 78 9.44 -12.82 -16.45
C ASP A 78 8.88 -11.40 -16.66
N SER A 79 8.15 -10.90 -15.67
CA SER A 79 7.47 -9.61 -15.70
C SER A 79 7.71 -8.83 -14.42
N ARG A 80 7.67 -7.50 -14.56
CA ARG A 80 7.70 -6.55 -13.44
C ARG A 80 6.30 -6.29 -12.87
N GLU A 81 5.25 -6.79 -13.51
CA GLU A 81 3.89 -6.59 -13.06
C GLU A 81 3.56 -7.51 -11.88
N VAL A 82 2.99 -6.93 -10.82
CA VAL A 82 2.46 -7.67 -9.66
C VAL A 82 1.11 -7.08 -9.28
N MET A 83 0.15 -7.91 -8.90
CA MET A 83 -1.11 -7.46 -8.30
C MET A 83 -1.02 -7.60 -6.78
N ILE A 84 -1.28 -6.52 -6.04
CA ILE A 84 -1.23 -6.51 -4.57
C ILE A 84 -2.55 -5.92 -4.07
N ASN A 85 -3.36 -6.71 -3.37
CA ASN A 85 -4.70 -6.29 -2.89
C ASN A 85 -5.60 -5.78 -4.03
N GLY A 86 -5.49 -6.38 -5.22
CA GLY A 86 -6.24 -5.95 -6.41
C GLY A 86 -5.72 -4.67 -7.09
N ALA A 87 -4.69 -4.03 -6.53
CA ALA A 87 -4.00 -2.92 -7.19
C ALA A 87 -2.83 -3.46 -8.02
N ARG A 88 -2.71 -2.97 -9.26
CA ARG A 88 -1.54 -3.27 -10.09
C ARG A 88 -0.35 -2.43 -9.63
N CYS A 89 0.78 -3.09 -9.40
CA CYS A 89 2.04 -2.48 -9.01
C CYS A 89 3.16 -2.93 -9.96
N TRP A 90 4.19 -2.10 -10.08
CA TRP A 90 5.35 -2.36 -10.91
C TRP A 90 6.59 -2.51 -10.03
N LEU A 91 7.25 -3.66 -10.15
CA LEU A 91 8.54 -3.94 -9.52
C LEU A 91 9.67 -3.21 -10.24
N CYS A 92 10.81 -3.06 -9.56
CA CYS A 92 12.05 -2.59 -10.16
C CYS A 92 12.63 -3.63 -11.13
N PHE A 93 12.57 -4.91 -10.76
CA PHE A 93 13.11 -6.03 -11.54
C PHE A 93 12.03 -7.06 -11.83
N PRO A 94 12.12 -7.80 -12.94
CA PRO A 94 11.18 -8.86 -13.22
C PRO A 94 11.27 -9.97 -12.17
N VAL A 95 10.15 -10.65 -11.94
CA VAL A 95 10.14 -11.93 -11.22
C VAL A 95 10.80 -12.96 -12.13
N ILE A 96 11.90 -13.55 -11.67
CA ILE A 96 12.68 -14.51 -12.47
C ILE A 96 12.51 -15.93 -11.93
N GLU A 97 12.71 -16.92 -12.80
CA GLU A 97 12.88 -18.31 -12.39
C GLU A 97 14.36 -18.66 -12.26
N HIS A 98 14.76 -19.27 -11.15
CA HIS A 98 16.11 -19.78 -10.92
C HIS A 98 16.03 -21.08 -10.11
N ASP A 99 16.62 -22.16 -10.63
CA ASP A 99 16.58 -23.50 -10.03
C ASP A 99 15.16 -23.97 -9.62
N GLY A 100 14.19 -23.73 -10.50
CA GLY A 100 12.79 -24.09 -10.28
C GLY A 100 12.05 -23.24 -9.24
N LYS A 101 12.66 -22.15 -8.75
CA LYS A 101 12.05 -21.21 -7.81
C LYS A 101 11.81 -19.87 -8.48
N PHE A 102 10.67 -19.26 -8.18
CA PHE A 102 10.40 -17.87 -8.53
C PHE A 102 11.01 -16.95 -7.51
N LEU A 103 11.71 -15.94 -8.00
CA LEU A 103 12.51 -15.04 -7.19
C LEU A 103 12.03 -13.60 -7.35
N VAL A 104 11.89 -12.92 -6.23
CA VAL A 104 11.62 -11.49 -6.13
C VAL A 104 12.81 -10.81 -5.50
N THR A 105 13.21 -9.63 -5.98
CA THR A 105 14.34 -8.93 -5.38
C THR A 105 14.01 -8.51 -3.95
N ARG A 106 15.02 -8.55 -3.08
CA ARG A 106 14.91 -8.07 -1.70
C ARG A 106 14.48 -6.60 -1.64
N THR A 107 14.90 -5.79 -2.62
CA THR A 107 14.49 -4.39 -2.76
C THR A 107 13.00 -4.28 -3.02
N ASP A 108 12.48 -5.02 -4.00
CA ASP A 108 11.05 -5.02 -4.35
C ASP A 108 10.18 -5.52 -3.20
N LEU A 109 10.64 -6.56 -2.50
CA LEU A 109 9.98 -7.02 -1.30
C LEU A 109 9.91 -5.92 -0.23
N ALA A 110 11.04 -5.30 0.09
CA ALA A 110 11.13 -4.34 1.19
C ALA A 110 10.47 -2.98 0.88
N LYS A 111 10.46 -2.57 -0.39
CA LYS A 111 10.07 -1.21 -0.81
C LYS A 111 8.70 -1.15 -1.49
N THR A 112 8.24 -2.24 -2.09
CA THR A 112 6.97 -2.28 -2.82
C THR A 112 5.97 -3.21 -2.12
N ILE A 113 6.36 -4.46 -1.88
CA ILE A 113 5.42 -5.49 -1.42
C ILE A 113 5.09 -5.35 0.07
N GLU A 114 6.10 -5.29 0.94
CA GLU A 114 5.92 -5.21 2.40
C GLU A 114 5.04 -4.04 2.85
N PRO A 115 5.26 -2.78 2.37
CA PRO A 115 4.39 -1.66 2.75
C PRO A 115 2.93 -1.83 2.32
N LEU A 116 2.66 -2.55 1.22
CA LEU A 116 1.32 -2.76 0.70
C LEU A 116 0.62 -3.97 1.34
N LEU A 117 1.37 -5.00 1.74
CA LEU A 117 0.82 -6.13 2.49
C LEU A 117 0.55 -5.79 3.95
N ARG A 118 1.43 -5.01 4.58
CA ARG A 118 1.35 -4.68 6.02
C ARG A 118 1.58 -3.18 6.28
N PRO A 119 0.71 -2.29 5.76
CA PRO A 119 0.88 -0.85 5.91
C PRO A 119 0.92 -0.40 7.38
N GLN A 120 0.33 -1.17 8.31
CA GLN A 120 0.34 -0.87 9.74
C GLN A 120 1.75 -0.97 10.36
N ARG A 121 2.71 -1.61 9.69
CA ARG A 121 4.11 -1.70 10.15
C ARG A 121 4.95 -0.51 9.72
N VAL A 122 4.45 0.39 8.89
CA VAL A 122 5.16 1.61 8.51
C VAL A 122 5.22 2.53 9.73
N PRO A 123 6.41 2.77 10.33
CA PRO A 123 6.51 3.59 11.52
C PRO A 123 6.01 5.01 11.23
N ASN A 124 5.29 5.60 12.19
CA ASN A 124 4.72 6.94 12.08
C ASN A 124 3.74 7.13 10.90
N ALA A 125 3.19 6.06 10.34
CA ALA A 125 2.05 6.16 9.43
C ALA A 125 0.83 6.65 10.23
N GLY A 126 0.64 7.97 10.28
CA GLY A 126 -0.51 8.61 10.90
C GLY A 126 -1.81 8.20 10.22
N LYS A 127 -2.95 8.46 10.88
CA LYS A 127 -4.26 8.27 10.26
C LYS A 127 -4.42 9.25 9.09
N VAL A 128 -4.72 8.73 7.90
CA VAL A 128 -5.15 9.57 6.77
C VAL A 128 -6.57 10.04 7.04
N GLU A 129 -6.77 11.36 7.13
CA GLU A 129 -8.10 11.98 7.29
C GLU A 129 -8.54 12.72 6.03
N THR A 130 -7.57 13.19 5.25
CA THR A 130 -7.81 13.96 4.03
C THR A 130 -7.09 13.35 2.85
N VAL A 131 -7.75 13.26 1.70
CA VAL A 131 -7.11 12.99 0.41
C VAL A 131 -7.13 14.26 -0.41
N VAL A 132 -5.96 14.75 -0.79
CA VAL A 132 -5.81 15.86 -1.72
C VAL A 132 -5.57 15.28 -3.11
N LEU A 133 -6.55 15.42 -3.99
CA LEU A 133 -6.47 14.97 -5.38
C LEU A 133 -5.96 16.10 -6.25
N ASP A 134 -4.87 15.85 -6.95
CA ASP A 134 -4.26 16.78 -7.88
C ASP A 134 -4.39 16.26 -9.31
N PRO A 135 -5.46 16.63 -10.03
CA PRO A 135 -5.51 16.36 -11.45
C PRO A 135 -4.47 17.25 -12.16
N GLY A 136 -3.46 16.60 -12.75
CA GLY A 136 -2.34 17.27 -13.42
C GLY A 136 -2.77 18.28 -14.48
N HIS A 137 -1.89 19.23 -14.80
CA HIS A 137 -2.09 20.23 -15.85
C HIS A 137 -3.34 21.12 -15.64
N GLY A 138 -3.93 21.66 -16.71
CA GLY A 138 -5.15 22.48 -16.69
C GLY A 138 -4.99 23.81 -17.44
N GLY A 139 -6.09 24.32 -17.97
CA GLY A 139 -6.11 25.58 -18.73
C GLY A 139 -5.23 25.51 -19.97
N HIS A 140 -4.21 26.39 -20.03
CA HIS A 140 -3.26 26.45 -21.14
C HIS A 140 -2.30 25.26 -21.18
N ASP A 141 -2.06 24.59 -20.04
CA ASP A 141 -1.25 23.39 -19.97
C ASP A 141 -2.13 22.18 -20.24
N LYS A 142 -1.92 21.53 -21.38
CA LYS A 142 -2.72 20.39 -21.84
C LYS A 142 -2.18 19.04 -21.33
N GLY A 143 -0.92 19.00 -20.88
CA GLY A 143 -0.18 17.76 -20.71
C GLY A 143 -0.01 16.98 -22.02
N ALA A 144 0.17 15.67 -21.91
CA ALA A 144 0.28 14.78 -23.05
C ALA A 144 -0.99 14.80 -23.92
N LEU A 145 -0.81 14.64 -25.23
CA LEU A 145 -1.90 14.55 -26.20
C LEU A 145 -2.02 13.13 -26.76
N SER A 146 -3.24 12.70 -26.99
CA SER A 146 -3.58 11.44 -27.65
C SER A 146 -4.63 11.67 -28.74
N ARG A 147 -4.92 10.64 -29.53
CA ARG A 147 -6.05 10.69 -30.49
C ARG A 147 -7.43 10.87 -29.83
N TYR A 148 -7.53 10.64 -28.52
CA TYR A 148 -8.79 10.69 -27.77
C TYR A 148 -8.97 11.99 -26.99
N GLY A 149 -7.93 12.81 -26.82
CA GLY A 149 -7.99 14.01 -26.00
C GLY A 149 -6.67 14.33 -25.31
N SER A 150 -6.73 15.29 -24.39
CA SER A 150 -5.59 15.78 -23.64
C SER A 150 -5.54 15.25 -22.21
N GLU A 151 -4.34 15.04 -21.68
CA GLU A 151 -4.09 14.52 -20.34
C GLU A 151 -4.85 15.31 -19.26
N LYS A 152 -4.91 16.65 -19.38
CA LYS A 152 -5.61 17.49 -18.41
C LYS A 152 -7.09 17.12 -18.24
N ASP A 153 -7.74 16.64 -19.31
CA ASP A 153 -9.16 16.29 -19.31
C ASP A 153 -9.36 14.93 -18.64
N PHE A 154 -8.54 13.94 -19.01
CA PHE A 154 -8.56 12.62 -18.42
C PHE A 154 -8.21 12.64 -16.93
N ALA A 155 -7.19 13.40 -16.55
CA ALA A 155 -6.81 13.57 -15.15
C ALA A 155 -7.94 14.17 -14.32
N LEU A 156 -8.63 15.19 -14.84
CA LEU A 156 -9.76 15.82 -14.14
C LEU A 156 -10.95 14.86 -14.00
N ASP A 157 -11.26 14.10 -15.05
CA ASP A 157 -12.36 13.14 -15.04
C ASP A 157 -12.13 12.01 -14.02
N VAL A 158 -10.93 11.42 -14.01
CA VAL A 158 -10.55 10.42 -13.00
C VAL A 158 -10.61 10.99 -11.60
N ALA A 159 -10.08 12.20 -11.38
CA ALA A 159 -10.08 12.81 -10.06
C ALA A 159 -11.50 13.08 -9.54
N ARG A 160 -12.45 13.49 -10.41
CA ARG A 160 -13.86 13.67 -10.04
C ARG A 160 -14.53 12.35 -9.66
N THR A 161 -14.28 11.28 -10.42
CA THR A 161 -14.80 9.94 -10.11
C THR A 161 -14.23 9.44 -8.78
N LEU A 162 -12.91 9.57 -8.59
CA LEU A 162 -12.23 9.15 -7.36
C LEU A 162 -12.71 9.95 -6.14
N ARG A 163 -12.94 11.26 -6.28
CA ARG A 163 -13.50 12.10 -5.22
C ARG A 163 -14.80 11.51 -4.68
N THR A 164 -15.75 11.19 -5.55
CA THR A 164 -17.04 10.62 -5.16
C THR A 164 -16.88 9.30 -4.40
N LEU A 165 -16.02 8.41 -4.89
CA LEU A 165 -15.77 7.11 -4.26
C LEU A 165 -15.10 7.23 -2.88
N LEU A 166 -14.15 8.16 -2.72
CA LEU A 166 -13.46 8.40 -1.45
C LEU A 166 -14.40 9.06 -0.43
N GLN A 167 -15.20 10.04 -0.86
CA GLN A 167 -16.20 10.69 0.00
C GLN A 167 -17.24 9.68 0.48
N ALA A 168 -17.71 8.77 -0.38
CA ALA A 168 -18.62 7.68 0.00
C ALA A 168 -18.02 6.72 1.04
N LYS A 169 -16.69 6.65 1.14
CA LYS A 169 -15.96 5.90 2.18
C LYS A 169 -15.68 6.73 3.45
N GLY A 170 -16.21 7.95 3.55
CA GLY A 170 -16.08 8.82 4.72
C GLY A 170 -14.78 9.63 4.78
N LEU A 171 -14.01 9.69 3.70
CA LEU A 171 -12.79 10.50 3.64
C LEU A 171 -13.11 11.94 3.24
N ARG A 172 -12.41 12.90 3.84
CA ARG A 172 -12.43 14.29 3.37
C ARG A 172 -11.60 14.37 2.08
N VAL A 173 -12.13 14.99 1.04
CA VAL A 173 -11.42 15.16 -0.24
C VAL A 173 -11.28 16.64 -0.57
N ILE A 174 -10.08 17.07 -0.91
CA ILE A 174 -9.79 18.40 -1.49
C ILE A 174 -9.26 18.16 -2.90
N MET A 175 -9.67 18.98 -3.87
CA MET A 175 -9.07 18.98 -5.20
C MET A 175 -8.22 20.23 -5.39
N THR A 176 -7.06 20.13 -6.04
CA THR A 176 -6.23 21.31 -6.38
C THR A 176 -6.89 22.17 -7.46
N ARG A 177 -7.67 21.55 -8.36
CA ARG A 177 -8.58 22.19 -9.30
C ARG A 177 -9.84 21.36 -9.50
N GLU A 178 -10.97 22.03 -9.69
CA GLU A 178 -12.27 21.39 -9.98
C GLU A 178 -12.77 21.63 -11.41
N GLY A 179 -12.05 22.45 -12.17
CA GLY A 179 -12.36 22.80 -13.56
C GLY A 179 -11.11 22.83 -14.44
N ASP A 180 -11.29 23.28 -15.67
CA ASP A 180 -10.21 23.44 -16.64
C ASP A 180 -9.53 24.81 -16.49
N TYR A 181 -8.68 24.92 -15.47
CA TYR A 181 -7.80 26.07 -15.26
C TYR A 181 -6.44 25.59 -14.75
N PHE A 182 -5.40 26.37 -15.04
CA PHE A 182 -4.05 26.07 -14.62
C PHE A 182 -3.86 26.39 -13.13
N VAL A 183 -3.17 25.51 -12.40
CA VAL A 183 -2.73 25.73 -11.02
C VAL A 183 -1.20 25.53 -10.97
N PRO A 184 -0.43 26.53 -10.50
CA PRO A 184 1.02 26.39 -10.35
C PRO A 184 1.42 25.25 -9.40
N LEU A 185 2.57 24.62 -9.65
CA LEU A 185 3.02 23.44 -8.88
C LEU A 185 3.18 23.76 -7.39
N GLU A 186 3.71 24.93 -7.06
CA GLU A 186 3.89 25.39 -5.67
C GLU A 186 2.55 25.54 -4.96
N VAL A 187 1.52 26.02 -5.67
CA VAL A 187 0.17 26.18 -5.12
C VAL A 187 -0.46 24.81 -4.84
N ARG A 188 -0.27 23.82 -5.71
CA ARG A 188 -0.74 22.44 -5.49
C ARG A 188 -0.16 21.86 -4.20
N ALA A 189 1.14 22.05 -3.98
CA ALA A 189 1.82 21.61 -2.76
C ALA A 189 1.35 22.39 -1.52
N GLN A 190 1.12 23.71 -1.63
CA GLN A 190 0.59 24.53 -0.54
C GLN A 190 -0.81 24.07 -0.10
N ILE A 191 -1.69 23.74 -1.04
CA ILE A 191 -3.03 23.19 -0.75
C ILE A 191 -2.90 21.90 0.07
N ALA A 192 -1.96 21.02 -0.31
CA ALA A 192 -1.71 19.78 0.41
C ALA A 192 -1.18 20.03 1.83
N ASN A 193 -0.17 20.88 1.97
CA ASN A 193 0.48 21.18 3.25
C ASN A 193 -0.44 21.91 4.24
N ALA A 194 -1.44 22.64 3.75
CA ALA A 194 -2.44 23.30 4.59
C ALA A 194 -3.51 22.33 5.14
N ALA A 195 -3.60 21.12 4.61
CA ALA A 195 -4.58 20.13 5.04
C ALA A 195 -4.10 19.34 6.27
N ARG A 196 -5.02 19.01 7.19
CA ARG A 196 -4.74 18.15 8.34
C ARG A 196 -4.66 16.68 7.91
N ASN A 197 -3.58 16.01 8.30
CA ASN A 197 -3.30 14.60 8.03
C ASN A 197 -3.62 14.17 6.57
N PRO A 198 -3.02 14.83 5.56
CA PRO A 198 -3.33 14.57 4.17
C PRO A 198 -2.50 13.42 3.61
N ILE A 199 -3.06 12.73 2.63
CA ILE A 199 -2.29 12.12 1.55
C ILE A 199 -2.51 12.93 0.28
N PHE A 200 -1.45 13.16 -0.49
CA PHE A 200 -1.50 13.85 -1.77
C PHE A 200 -1.40 12.83 -2.91
N VAL A 201 -2.35 12.89 -3.84
CA VAL A 201 -2.43 11.97 -4.99
C VAL A 201 -2.46 12.78 -6.27
N SER A 202 -1.32 12.81 -6.98
CA SER A 202 -1.20 13.41 -8.30
C SER A 202 -1.66 12.41 -9.37
N ILE A 203 -2.54 12.85 -10.27
CA ILE A 203 -3.11 12.00 -11.33
C ILE A 203 -2.63 12.55 -12.66
N HIS A 204 -1.92 11.69 -13.41
CA HIS A 204 -1.31 11.99 -14.70
C HIS A 204 -1.50 10.84 -15.68
N PHE A 205 -1.44 11.17 -16.97
CA PHE A 205 -1.45 10.21 -18.07
C PHE A 205 -0.19 10.45 -18.88
N ASN A 206 0.90 9.81 -18.46
CA ASN A 206 2.18 9.88 -19.16
C ASN A 206 2.05 9.41 -20.62
N ALA A 207 2.96 9.91 -21.44
CA ALA A 207 3.16 9.44 -22.80
C ALA A 207 4.63 9.10 -23.04
N THR A 208 4.86 8.19 -23.96
CA THR A 208 6.17 7.78 -24.48
C THR A 208 6.06 7.66 -25.99
N ASP A 209 7.13 7.93 -26.71
CA ASP A 209 7.22 7.80 -28.17
C ASP A 209 7.34 6.33 -28.63
N ARG A 210 7.51 5.41 -27.68
CA ARG A 210 7.60 3.96 -27.90
C ARG A 210 6.56 3.23 -27.06
N ASP A 211 5.90 2.26 -27.65
CA ASP A 211 5.08 1.27 -26.94
C ASP A 211 6.03 0.37 -26.12
N PRO A 212 5.94 0.35 -24.78
CA PRO A 212 6.83 -0.45 -23.93
C PRO A 212 6.64 -1.96 -24.07
#